data_AF-A5FBR8-F1
#
_entry.id   AF-A5FBR8-F1
#
_cell.length_a   1.000
_cell.length_b   1.000
_cell.length_c   1.000
_cell.angle_alpha   90.00
_cell.angle_beta   90.00
_cell.angle_gamma   90.00
#
_symmetry.space_group_name_H-M   'P 1'
#
loop_
_entity.id
_entity.type
_entity.pdbx_description
1 polymer ?
#
loop_
_entity_poly.entity_id
_entity_poly.type
_entity_poly.pdbx_seq_one_letter_code
_entity_poly.pdbx_strand_id
1 'polypeptide(L)'
;MELPLALSDEILKILAQNYNKTYSLEDLTSIIMLTDNTCSEVECQAKVLDVLIQLDDDELIVLNPETDESSITKKGVIKQTIKI
;
A
#
# COMPACT_ATOMS: atom_id res chain seq x y z
N MET A 1 1.15 -15.44 7.99
CA MET A 1 -0.14 -14.77 8.25
C MET A 1 -0.67 -14.40 6.88
N GLU A 2 -1.82 -14.92 6.44
CA GLU A 2 -2.38 -14.54 5.14
C GLU A 2 -2.89 -13.10 5.29
N LEU A 3 -2.15 -12.14 4.72
CA LEU A 3 -2.59 -10.75 4.72
C LEU A 3 -3.86 -10.63 3.87
N PRO A 4 -4.81 -9.74 4.24
CA PRO A 4 -6.04 -9.61 3.48
C PRO A 4 -5.70 -9.09 2.08
N LEU A 5 -5.91 -9.93 1.06
CA LEU A 5 -5.71 -9.58 -0.36
C LEU A 5 -6.36 -8.23 -0.71
N ALA A 6 -7.50 -7.93 -0.07
CA ALA A 6 -8.21 -6.66 -0.20
C ALA A 6 -7.35 -5.43 0.12
N LEU A 7 -6.53 -5.47 1.18
CA LEU A 7 -5.70 -4.33 1.59
C LEU A 7 -4.57 -4.06 0.59
N SER A 8 -3.92 -5.12 0.10
CA SER A 8 -2.88 -4.99 -0.93
C SER A 8 -3.41 -4.38 -2.22
N ASP A 9 -4.64 -4.73 -2.60
CA ASP A 9 -5.30 -4.19 -3.78
C ASP A 9 -5.70 -2.74 -3.62
N GLU A 10 -6.14 -2.35 -2.42
CA GLU A 10 -6.50 -0.98 -2.11
C GLU A 10 -5.27 -0.07 -2.15
N ILE A 11 -4.15 -0.49 -1.54
CA ILE A 11 -2.89 0.26 -1.56
C ILE A 11 -2.38 0.39 -3.00
N LEU A 12 -2.34 -0.70 -3.77
CA LEU A 12 -1.93 -0.65 -5.18
C LEU A 12 -2.84 0.26 -6.01
N LYS A 13 -4.14 0.27 -5.75
CA LYS A 13 -5.10 1.17 -6.42
C LYS A 13 -4.80 2.62 -6.11
N ILE A 14 -4.59 2.98 -4.84
CA ILE A 14 -4.28 4.36 -4.41
C ILE A 14 -3.00 4.85 -5.10
N LEU A 15 -1.94 4.03 -5.07
CA LEU A 15 -0.66 4.38 -5.68
C LEU A 15 -0.76 4.43 -7.22
N ALA A 16 -1.51 3.52 -7.86
CA ALA A 16 -1.70 3.52 -9.31
C ALA A 16 -2.49 4.75 -9.80
N GLN A 17 -3.51 5.17 -9.06
CA GLN A 17 -4.27 6.39 -9.37
C GLN A 17 -3.42 7.66 -9.23
N ASN A 18 -2.35 7.59 -8.44
CA ASN A 18 -1.46 8.71 -8.13
C ASN A 18 -0.02 8.38 -8.50
N TYR A 19 0.22 7.83 -9.69
CA TYR A 19 1.52 7.28 -10.14
C TYR A 19 2.74 8.21 -9.96
N ASN A 20 2.54 9.53 -9.96
CA ASN A 20 3.60 10.52 -9.81
C ASN A 20 3.81 10.98 -8.36
N LYS A 21 3.10 10.39 -7.39
CA LYS A 21 3.09 10.79 -6.00
C LYS A 21 3.56 9.64 -5.12
N THR A 22 4.29 10.01 -4.08
CA THR A 22 4.69 9.16 -2.97
C THR A 22 3.74 9.31 -1.80
N TYR A 23 3.62 8.26 -0.99
CA TYR A 23 2.82 8.28 0.23
C TYR A 23 3.62 7.75 1.39
N SER A 24 3.61 8.45 2.53
CA SER A 24 4.18 7.93 3.76
C SER A 24 3.34 6.77 4.32
N LEU A 25 3.89 5.99 5.26
CA LEU A 25 3.11 5.00 5.99
C LEU A 25 1.90 5.65 6.70
N GLU A 26 2.09 6.84 7.27
CA GLU A 26 1.04 7.59 7.96
C GLU A 26 -0.08 8.03 6.99
N ASP A 27 0.26 8.51 5.80
CA ASP A 27 -0.72 8.89 4.77
C ASP A 27 -1.57 7.68 4.34
N LEU A 28 -0.91 6.55 4.04
CA LEU A 28 -1.61 5.33 3.62
C LEU A 28 -2.48 4.79 4.75
N THR A 29 -1.98 4.79 5.99
CA THR A 29 -2.75 4.37 7.17
C THR A 29 -3.98 5.24 7.34
N SER A 30 -3.84 6.55 7.22
CA SER A 30 -4.97 7.50 7.33
C SER A 30 -6.02 7.26 6.25
N ILE A 31 -5.60 7.05 5.00
CA ILE A 31 -6.53 6.78 3.89
C ILE A 31 -7.27 5.46 4.11
N ILE A 32 -6.56 4.40 4.52
CA ILE A 32 -7.14 3.09 4.76
C ILE A 32 -8.08 3.11 5.98
N MET A 33 -7.74 3.83 7.04
CA MET A 33 -8.63 4.00 8.20
C MET A 33 -9.94 4.70 7.83
N LEU A 34 -9.91 5.64 6.88
CA LEU A 34 -11.11 6.31 6.39
C LEU A 34 -12.02 5.35 5.60
N THR A 35 -11.46 4.31 4.96
CA THR A 35 -12.23 3.31 4.21
C THR A 35 -12.60 2.09 5.05
N ASP A 36 -11.82 1.76 6.08
CA ASP A 36 -12.00 0.62 6.98
C ASP A 36 -11.92 1.06 8.46
N ASN A 37 -13.08 1.36 9.04
CA ASN A 37 -13.23 1.84 10.42
C ASN A 37 -13.09 0.73 11.49
N THR A 38 -12.54 -0.43 11.14
CA THR A 38 -12.55 -1.62 12.02
C THR A 38 -11.29 -1.82 12.85
N CYS A 39 -10.22 -1.06 12.62
CA CYS A 39 -8.98 -1.14 13.41
C CYS A 39 -8.63 0.17 14.11
N SER A 40 -7.90 0.06 15.23
CA SER A 40 -7.24 1.21 15.85
C SER A 40 -6.06 1.69 14.99
N GLU A 41 -5.66 2.95 15.13
CA GLU A 41 -4.55 3.55 14.36
C GLU A 41 -3.29 2.67 14.35
N VAL A 42 -2.88 2.19 15.53
CA VAL A 42 -1.69 1.32 15.69
C VAL A 42 -1.86 -0.01 14.97
N GLU A 43 -3.04 -0.62 15.03
CA GLU A 43 -3.31 -1.89 14.34
C GLU A 43 -3.38 -1.71 12.82
N CYS A 44 -3.98 -0.61 12.35
CA CYS A 44 -4.04 -0.30 10.93
C CYS A 44 -2.64 -0.03 10.39
N GLN A 45 -1.82 0.74 11.12
CA GLN A 45 -0.45 1.05 10.73
C GLN A 45 0.41 -0.21 10.62
N ALA A 46 0.32 -1.13 11.58
CA ALA A 46 1.02 -2.40 11.53
C ALA A 46 0.60 -3.24 10.31
N LYS A 47 -0.71 -3.33 10.02
CA LYS A 47 -1.23 -4.04 8.84
C LYS A 47 -0.78 -3.42 7.53
N VAL A 48 -0.81 -2.09 7.43
CA VAL A 48 -0.36 -1.36 6.23
C VAL A 48 1.13 -1.60 6.03
N LEU A 49 1.94 -1.50 7.08
CA LEU A 49 3.37 -1.77 7.01
C LEU A 49 3.68 -3.21 6.56
N ASP A 50 3.01 -4.21 7.14
CA ASP A 50 3.17 -5.61 6.75
C ASP A 50 2.86 -5.81 5.25
N VAL A 51 1.79 -5.18 4.75
CA VAL A 51 1.43 -5.24 3.32
C VAL A 51 2.45 -4.50 2.44
N LEU A 52 2.93 -3.34 2.89
CA LEU A 52 3.94 -2.58 2.16
C LEU A 52 5.23 -3.38 2.00
N ILE A 53 5.72 -4.02 3.06
CA ILE A 53 6.90 -4.89 3.00
C ILE A 53 6.67 -6.02 2.00
N GLN A 54 5.52 -6.69 2.04
CA GLN A 54 5.21 -7.76 1.08
C GLN A 54 5.16 -7.25 -0.37
N LEU A 55 4.57 -6.08 -0.61
CA LEU A 55 4.47 -5.49 -1.95
C LEU A 55 5.85 -5.06 -2.50
N ASP A 56 6.76 -4.64 -1.63
CA ASP A 56 8.14 -4.32 -1.97
C ASP A 56 8.93 -5.60 -2.31
N ASP A 57 8.79 -6.65 -1.50
CA ASP A 57 9.36 -7.98 -1.77
C ASP A 57 8.85 -8.56 -3.11
N ASP A 58 7.58 -8.31 -3.46
CA ASP A 58 6.96 -8.69 -4.75
C ASP A 58 7.39 -7.76 -5.92
N GLU A 59 8.21 -6.73 -5.67
CA GLU A 59 8.64 -5.68 -6.60
C GLU A 59 7.49 -4.86 -7.23
N LEU A 60 6.35 -4.77 -6.53
CA LEU A 60 5.15 -4.06 -6.99
C LEU A 60 5.17 -2.59 -6.57
N ILE A 61 5.84 -2.29 -5.47
CA ILE A 61 6.13 -0.94 -5.00
C ILE A 61 7.63 -0.78 -4.75
N VAL A 62 8.03 0.44 -4.40
CA VAL A 62 9.34 0.76 -3.83
C VAL A 62 9.10 1.46 -2.51
N LEU A 63 9.69 0.93 -1.45
CA LEU A 63 9.82 1.59 -0.16
C LEU A 63 11.11 2.38 -0.08
N ASN A 64 11.01 3.65 0.29
CA ASN A 64 12.16 4.48 0.58
C ASN A 64 12.46 4.46 2.09
N PRO A 65 13.52 3.77 2.54
CA PRO A 65 13.87 3.69 3.96
C PRO A 65 14.34 5.03 4.55
N GLU A 66 14.71 6.01 3.71
CA GLU A 66 15.15 7.33 4.17
C GLU A 66 13.97 8.29 4.40
N THR A 67 12.90 8.17 3.62
CA THR A 67 11.76 9.09 3.66
C THR A 67 10.46 8.48 4.19
N ASP A 68 10.45 7.17 4.48
CA ASP A 68 9.25 6.40 4.86
C ASP A 68 8.16 6.38 3.76
N GLU A 69 8.54 6.74 2.54
CA GLU A 69 7.61 6.88 1.43
C GLU A 69 7.53 5.63 0.56
N SER A 70 6.31 5.37 0.08
CA SER A 70 5.96 4.29 -0.83
C SER A 70 5.57 4.84 -2.19
N SER A 71 6.05 4.20 -3.26
CA SER A 71 5.67 4.52 -4.65
C SER A 71 5.44 3.26 -5.46
N ILE A 72 4.55 3.31 -6.46
CA ILE A 72 4.24 2.14 -7.29
C ILE A 72 5.26 1.93 -8.40
N THR A 73 5.62 0.67 -8.68
CA THR A 73 6.46 0.33 -9.83
C THR A 73 5.62 0.12 -11.08
N LYS A 74 6.28 0.05 -12.25
CA LYS A 74 5.61 -0.38 -13.50
C LYS A 74 4.94 -1.76 -13.35
N LYS A 75 5.56 -2.69 -12.60
CA LYS A 75 5.01 -4.03 -12.32
C LYS A 75 3.74 -3.94 -11.49
N GLY A 76 3.74 -3.09 -10.46
CA GLY A 76 2.56 -2.79 -9.64
C GLY A 76 1.39 -2.25 -10.46
N VAL A 77 1.64 -1.27 -11.34
CA VAL A 77 0.60 -0.71 -12.23
C VAL A 77 0.01 -1.78 -13.14
N ILE A 78 0.86 -2.63 -13.73
CA ILE A 78 0.41 -3.72 -14.61
C ILE A 78 -0.45 -4.71 -13.82
N LYS A 79 -0.02 -5.13 -12.62
CA LYS A 79 -0.80 -6.03 -11.75
C LYS A 79 -2.17 -5.43 -11.43
N GLN A 80 -2.24 -4.12 -11.18
CA GLN A 80 -3.50 -3.42 -10.92
C GLN A 80 -4.40 -3.32 -12.16
N THR A 81 -3.80 -3.20 -13.36
CA THR A 81 -4.53 -3.05 -14.63
C THR A 81 -5.02 -4.40 -15.19
N ILE A 82 -4.31 -5.51 -14.93
CA ILE A 82 -4.63 -6.86 -15.41
C ILE A 82 -5.54 -7.62 -14.42
N LYS A 83 -6.03 -6.98 -13.36
CA LYS A 83 -7.18 -7.49 -12.58
C LYS A 83 -8.45 -7.44 -13.46
N ILE A 84 -8.55 -8.37 -14.40
CA ILE A 84 -9.72 -8.70 -15.23
C ILE A 84 -10.47 -9.84 -14.56
#